data_AF-A0A6L3VJV5-F1
#
_entry.id   AF-A0A6L3VJV5-F1
#
_cell.length_a   1.000
_cell.length_b   1.000
_cell.length_c   1.000
_cell.angle_alpha   90.00
_cell.angle_beta   90.00
_cell.angle_gamma   90.00
#
_symmetry.space_group_name_H-M   'P 1'
#
loop_
_entity.id
_entity.type
_entity.pdbx_description
1 polymer ?
#
loop_
_entity_poly.entity_id
_entity_poly.type
_entity_poly.pdbx_seq_one_letter_code
_entity_poly.pdbx_strand_id
1 'polypeptide(L)' 'MGMDEVVRQLRMTIHDAQVAFDCIGLGDIERAGTCMITARAALEAAETVLRHDLARFPLDELAGEGAKVMAAMGD' A
#
# COMPACT_ATOMS: atom_id res chain seq x y z
N MET A 1 -8.54 5.81 3.26
CA MET A 1 -7.69 4.70 2.76
C MET A 1 -6.42 4.70 3.60
N GLY A 2 -6.07 3.58 4.24
CA GLY A 2 -5.00 3.52 5.25
C GLY A 2 -4.37 2.12 5.30
N MET A 3 -3.69 1.77 6.40
CA MET A 3 -2.91 0.52 6.49
C MET A 3 -3.67 -0.78 6.21
N ASP A 4 -4.99 -0.84 6.48
CA ASP A 4 -5.82 -2.00 6.10
C ASP A 4 -5.86 -2.22 4.59
N GLU A 5 -5.85 -1.13 3.81
CA GLU A 5 -5.80 -1.22 2.35
C GLU A 5 -4.43 -1.71 1.86
N VAL A 6 -3.34 -1.29 2.52
CA VAL A 6 -1.99 -1.81 2.23
C VAL A 6 -1.98 -3.34 2.41
N VAL A 7 -2.52 -3.84 3.53
CA VAL A 7 -2.60 -5.28 3.79
C VAL A 7 -3.48 -5.99 2.76
N ARG A 8 -4.62 -5.40 2.41
CA ARG A 8 -5.54 -5.98 1.41
C ARG A 8 -4.85 -6.12 0.04
N GLN A 9 -4.15 -5.08 -0.39
CA GLN A 9 -3.43 -5.07 -1.67
C GLN A 9 -2.25 -6.04 -1.68
N LEU A 10 -1.47 -6.11 -0.60
CA LEU A 10 -0.38 -7.09 -0.48
C LEU A 10 -0.88 -8.54 -0.52
N ARG A 11 -2.06 -8.83 0.06
CA ARG A 11 -2.70 -10.15 -0.07
C ARG A 11 -3.05 -10.47 -1.52
N MET A 12 -3.56 -9.50 -2.28
CA MET A 12 -3.81 -9.67 -3.72
C MET A 12 -2.52 -9.91 -4.50
N THR A 13 -1.45 -9.15 -4.23
CA THR A 13 -0.14 -9.36 -4.86
C THR A 13 0.37 -10.77 -4.65
N ILE A 14 0.30 -11.29 -3.41
CA ILE A 14 0.74 -12.65 -3.08
C ILE A 14 -0.11 -13.68 -3.83
N HIS A 15 -1.43 -13.52 -3.80
CA HIS A 15 -2.35 -14.42 -4.50
C HIS A 15 -2.04 -14.48 -6.01
N ASP A 16 -1.92 -13.33 -6.67
CA ASP A 16 -1.69 -13.27 -8.11
C ASP A 16 -0.30 -13.79 -8.48
N ALA A 17 0.70 -13.57 -7.64
CA ALA A 17 2.03 -14.16 -7.82
C ALA A 17 2.02 -15.70 -7.71
N GLN A 18 1.23 -16.26 -6.79
CA GLN A 18 1.04 -17.71 -6.65
C GLN A 18 0.35 -18.30 -7.89
N VAL A 19 -0.75 -17.67 -8.34
CA VAL A 19 -1.45 -18.11 -9.55
C VAL A 19 -0.53 -18.04 -10.78
N ALA A 20 0.27 -16.98 -10.90
CA ALA A 20 1.25 -16.86 -11.99
C ALA A 20 2.27 -18.00 -11.97
N PHE A 21 2.80 -18.34 -10.79
CA PHE A 21 3.73 -19.46 -10.61
C PHE A 21 3.12 -20.80 -11.04
N ASP A 22 1.89 -21.08 -10.60
CA ASP A 22 1.18 -22.31 -10.96
C ASP A 22 0.89 -22.37 -12.47
N CYS A 23 0.47 -21.26 -13.08
CA CYS A 23 0.24 -21.16 -14.52
C CYS A 23 1.51 -21.45 -15.33
N ILE A 24 2.69 -21.00 -14.88
CA ILE A 24 3.98 -21.34 -15.51
C ILE A 24 4.22 -22.85 -15.47
N GLY A 25 3.97 -23.50 -14.33
CA GLY A 25 4.10 -24.95 -14.19
C GLY A 25 3.16 -25.75 -15.11
N LEU A 26 2.00 -25.18 -15.44
CA LEU A 26 1.01 -25.76 -16.35
C LEU A 26 1.24 -25.41 -17.83
N GLY A 27 2.22 -24.54 -18.14
CA GLY A 27 2.47 -24.05 -19.50
C GLY A 27 1.51 -22.97 -19.99
N ASP A 28 0.65 -22.42 -19.12
CA ASP A 28 -0.28 -21.34 -19.43
C ASP A 28 0.40 -19.96 -19.28
N ILE A 29 1.32 -19.67 -20.19
CA ILE A 29 2.22 -18.50 -20.10
C ILE A 29 1.48 -17.17 -20.26
N GLU A 30 0.43 -17.11 -21.09
CA GLU A 30 -0.37 -15.90 -21.27
C GLU A 30 -1.11 -15.52 -19.99
N ARG A 31 -1.73 -16.52 -19.34
CA ARG A 31 -2.40 -16.30 -18.05
C ARG A 31 -1.42 -15.95 -16.94
N ALA A 32 -0.26 -16.60 -16.90
CA ALA A 32 0.81 -16.24 -15.97
C ALA A 32 1.21 -14.76 -16.14
N GLY A 33 1.39 -14.30 -17.39
CA GLY A 33 1.71 -12.91 -17.69
C GLY A 33 0.64 -11.93 -17.20
N THR A 34 -0.64 -12.26 -17.36
CA THR A 34 -1.75 -11.45 -16.86
C THR A 34 -1.72 -11.36 -15.33
N CYS A 35 -1.55 -12.48 -14.64
CA CYS A 35 -1.44 -12.51 -13.18
C CYS A 35 -0.22 -11.72 -12.66
N MET A 36 0.90 -11.73 -13.38
CA MET A 36 2.06 -10.90 -13.02
C MET A 36 1.75 -9.40 -13.13
N ILE A 37 1.01 -8.98 -14.16
CA ILE A 37 0.60 -7.58 -14.35
C ILE A 37 -0.32 -7.13 -13.22
N THR A 38 -1.30 -7.96 -12.82
CA THR A 38 -2.21 -7.63 -11.73
C THR A 38 -1.50 -7.62 -10.38
N ALA A 39 -0.58 -8.57 -10.14
CA ALA A 39 0.24 -8.59 -8.92
C ALA A 39 1.06 -7.29 -8.77
N ARG A 40 1.68 -6.82 -9.86
CA ARG A 40 2.44 -5.56 -9.88
C ARG A 40 1.54 -4.36 -9.60
N ALA A 41 0.38 -4.28 -10.25
CA ALA A 41 -0.57 -3.19 -10.03
C ALA A 41 -1.04 -3.12 -8.57
N ALA A 42 -1.34 -4.26 -7.95
CA ALA A 42 -1.68 -4.32 -6.52
C ALA A 42 -0.53 -3.86 -5.61
N LEU A 43 0.72 -4.23 -5.95
CA LEU A 43 1.89 -3.81 -5.19
C LEU A 43 2.12 -2.29 -5.28
N GLU A 44 2.00 -1.72 -6.48
CA GLU A 44 2.11 -0.28 -6.71
C GLU A 44 1.00 0.49 -5.96
N ALA A 45 -0.21 -0.07 -5.90
CA ALA A 45 -1.30 0.49 -5.09
C ALA A 45 -0.98 0.46 -3.59
N ALA A 46 -0.45 -0.67 -3.08
CA ALA A 46 -0.03 -0.78 -1.69
C ALA A 46 1.08 0.23 -1.34
N GLU A 47 2.09 0.38 -2.20
CA GLU A 47 3.16 1.36 -2.04
C GLU A 47 2.59 2.79 -2.01
N THR A 48 1.67 3.12 -2.91
CA THR A 48 1.04 4.44 -2.98
C THR A 48 0.34 4.79 -1.67
N VAL A 49 -0.44 3.86 -1.11
CA VAL A 49 -1.12 4.08 0.18
C VAL A 49 -0.11 4.20 1.32
N LEU A 50 0.89 3.32 1.38
CA LEU A 50 1.92 3.34 2.41
C LEU A 50 2.69 4.68 2.41
N ARG A 51 3.09 5.17 1.24
CA ARG A 51 3.79 6.46 1.09
C ARG A 51 2.92 7.63 1.50
N HIS A 52 1.64 7.61 1.14
CA HIS A 52 0.70 8.63 1.56
C HIS A 52 0.54 8.64 3.09
N ASP A 53 0.44 7.48 3.73
CA ASP A 53 0.29 7.36 5.18
C ASP A 53 1.57 7.81 5.92
N LEU A 54 2.74 7.40 5.44
CA LEU A 54 4.04 7.88 5.95
C LEU A 54 4.21 9.39 5.81
N ALA A 55 3.73 9.99 4.72
CA ALA A 55 3.79 11.44 4.53
C ALA A 55 2.80 12.19 5.44
N ARG A 56 1.73 11.53 5.90
CA ARG A 56 0.74 12.10 6.82
C ARG A 56 1.27 12.15 8.26
N PHE A 57 2.03 11.15 8.70
CA PHE A 57 2.53 11.07 10.07
C PHE A 57 3.30 12.35 10.53
N PRO A 58 4.23 12.93 9.72
CA PRO A 58 4.88 14.21 10.03
C PRO A 58 3.92 15.40 10.14
N LEU A 59 2.83 15.41 9.36
CA LEU A 59 1.83 16.49 9.40
C LEU A 59 1.00 16.44 10.68
N ASP A 60 0.64 15.23 11.13
CA ASP A 60 -0.11 15.04 12.38
C ASP A 60 0.76 15.44 13.60
N GLU A 61 2.07 15.15 13.56
CA GLU A 61 3.03 15.61 14.59
C GLU A 61 3.16 17.13 14.61
N LEU A 62 3.39 17.76 13.46
CA LEU A 62 3.49 19.22 13.33
C LEU A 62 2.20 19.92 13.79
N ALA A 63 1.03 19.39 13.42
CA ALA A 63 -0.25 19.91 13.87
C ALA A 63 -0.41 19.83 15.40
N GLY A 64 0.03 18.71 15.99
CA GLY A 64 0.05 18.53 17.45
C GLY A 64 0.98 19.52 18.16
N GLU A 65 2.15 19.81 17.61
CA GLU A 65 3.06 20.84 18.13
C GLU A 65 2.47 22.24 18.02
N GLY A 66 1.89 22.59 16.86
CA GLY A 66 1.21 23.87 16.66
C GLY A 66 0.08 24.08 17.66
N ALA A 67 -0.73 23.05 17.94
CA ALA A 67 -1.79 23.12 18.94
C ALA A 67 -1.27 23.42 20.36
N LYS A 68 -0.14 22.82 20.75
CA LYS A 68 0.51 23.09 22.05
C LYS A 68 1.02 24.53 22.15
N VAL A 69 1.65 25.03 21.09
CA VAL A 69 2.13 26.43 21.04
C VAL A 69 0.97 27.41 21.17
N MET A 70 -0.12 27.18 20.44
CA MET A 70 -1.30 28.04 20.50
C MET A 70 -1.97 28.02 21.88
N ALA A 71 -2.03 26.86 22.54
CA ALA A 71 -2.54 26.76 23.90
C ALA A 71 -1.68 27.56 24.90
N ALA A 72 -0.34 27.46 24.79
CA ALA A 72 0.59 28.17 25.65
C ALA A 72 0.60 29.70 25.45
N MET A 73 0.12 30.21 24.31
CA MET A 73 -0.04 31.65 24.07
C MET A 73 -1.36 32.22 24.61
N GLY A 74 -2.31 31.35 24.98
CA GLY A 74 -3.63 31.75 25.50
C GLY A 74 -3.72 31.85 27.02
N ASP A 75 -2.68 31.40 27.74
CA ASP A 75 -2.52 31.49 29.21
C ASP A 75 -1.65 32.70 29.61
#